data_AF-A0A967D264-F1
#
_entry.id   AF-A0A967D264-F1
#
_cell.length_a   1.000
_cell.length_b   1.000
_cell.length_c   1.000
_cell.angle_alpha   90.00
_cell.angle_beta   90.00
_cell.angle_gamma   90.00
#
_symmetry.space_group_name_H-M   'P 1'
#
loop_
_entity.id
_entity.type
_entity.pdbx_description
1 polymer ?
#
loop_
_entity_poly.entity_id
_entity_poly.type
_entity_poly.pdbx_seq_one_letter_code
_entity_poly.pdbx_strand_id
1 'polypeptide(L)'
;MSVEQVNECALAIDDGVGRLLAALEQTGQLANTLVVFTSDQGFALGEHGCSIKLCPYDANIASPLIVSQPGTIPAGAVVRRSVNGPDITATLCDHAGVEVPWKIHGRSFRDLLIDPATPAGYGPPMLLTSTGRAYGSATANVPDAEHIYDHAGVPWWVMLRAGKFKYIRCLVEGETEEVYDLET
;
A
#
# COMPACT_ATOMS: atom_id res chain seq x y z
N MET A 1 -19.20 -2.87 11.10
CA MET A 1 -18.18 -3.76 11.68
C MET A 1 -17.64 -3.07 12.92
N SER A 2 -17.71 -3.69 14.10
CA SER A 2 -17.15 -3.11 15.32
C SER A 2 -15.63 -3.31 15.37
N VAL A 3 -14.94 -2.51 16.19
CA VAL A 3 -13.50 -2.69 16.44
C VAL A 3 -13.20 -4.08 17.01
N GLU A 4 -14.06 -4.58 17.90
CA GLU A 4 -13.97 -5.93 18.46
C GLU A 4 -14.00 -7.00 17.35
N GLN A 5 -14.96 -6.91 16.42
CA GLN A 5 -15.04 -7.85 15.29
C GLN A 5 -13.79 -7.82 14.41
N VAL A 6 -13.22 -6.63 14.14
CA VAL A 6 -11.97 -6.50 13.38
C VAL A 6 -10.83 -7.23 14.08
N ASN A 7 -10.71 -7.05 15.40
CA ASN A 7 -9.64 -7.66 16.18
C ASN A 7 -9.77 -9.19 16.22
N GLU A 8 -10.98 -9.71 16.42
CA GLU A 8 -11.23 -11.16 16.38
C GLU A 8 -10.90 -11.77 15.00
N CYS A 9 -11.27 -11.08 13.92
CA CYS A 9 -10.88 -11.50 12.57
C CYS A 9 -9.36 -11.49 12.37
N ALA A 10 -8.65 -10.49 12.91
CA ALA A 10 -7.20 -10.42 12.83
C ALA A 10 -6.52 -11.59 13.56
N LEU A 11 -7.01 -11.96 14.75
CA LEU A 11 -6.51 -13.12 15.49
C LEU A 11 -6.70 -14.43 14.72
N ALA A 12 -7.88 -14.64 14.13
CA ALA A 12 -8.14 -15.83 13.33
C ALA A 12 -7.23 -15.92 12.09
N ILE A 13 -6.89 -14.77 11.48
CA ILE A 13 -5.93 -14.70 10.37
C ILE A 13 -4.52 -15.04 10.85
N ASP A 14 -4.09 -14.49 12.00
CA ASP A 14 -2.77 -14.75 12.60
C ASP A 14 -2.57 -16.24 12.89
N ASP A 15 -3.55 -16.91 13.52
CA ASP A 15 -3.54 -18.35 13.73
C ASP A 15 -3.41 -19.13 12.42
N GLY A 16 -4.11 -18.69 11.38
CA GLY A 16 -4.03 -19.25 10.03
C GLY A 16 -2.63 -19.13 9.41
N VAL A 17 -2.02 -17.96 9.53
CA VAL A 17 -0.64 -17.70 9.07
C VAL A 17 0.34 -18.57 9.85
N GLY A 18 0.23 -18.65 11.17
CA GLY A 18 1.06 -19.50 12.01
C GLY A 18 1.04 -20.96 11.59
N ARG A 19 -0.17 -21.50 11.30
CA ARG A 19 -0.32 -22.87 10.79
C ARG A 19 0.33 -23.08 9.42
N LEU A 20 0.20 -22.11 8.51
CA LEU A 20 0.84 -22.18 7.19
C LEU A 20 2.37 -22.19 7.31
N LEU A 21 2.93 -21.30 8.13
CA LEU A 21 4.38 -21.23 8.37
C LEU A 21 4.91 -22.51 9.01
N ALA A 22 4.21 -23.06 10.00
CA ALA A 22 4.58 -24.34 10.63
C ALA A 22 4.58 -25.49 9.61
N ALA A 23 3.62 -25.54 8.69
CA ALA A 23 3.58 -26.54 7.63
C ALA A 23 4.76 -26.39 6.65
N LEU A 24 5.12 -25.16 6.28
CA LEU A 24 6.30 -24.90 5.44
C LEU A 24 7.60 -25.32 6.13
N GLU A 25 7.70 -25.12 7.45
CA GLU A 25 8.85 -25.55 8.24
C GLU A 25 8.94 -27.07 8.33
N GLN A 26 7.84 -27.75 8.70
CA GLN A 26 7.77 -29.22 8.81
C GLN A 26 8.09 -29.93 7.49
N THR A 27 7.75 -29.31 6.37
CA THR A 27 8.04 -29.85 5.03
C THR A 27 9.41 -29.44 4.48
N GLY A 28 10.19 -28.67 5.24
CA GLY A 28 11.52 -28.19 4.83
C GLY A 28 11.50 -27.14 3.71
N GLN A 29 10.34 -26.56 3.39
CA GLN A 29 10.16 -25.60 2.30
C GLN A 29 10.38 -24.14 2.72
N LEU A 30 10.33 -23.86 4.03
CA LEU A 30 10.34 -22.48 4.54
C LEU A 30 11.58 -21.68 4.11
N ALA A 31 12.78 -22.28 4.16
CA ALA A 31 14.03 -21.59 3.80
C ALA A 31 14.11 -21.20 2.31
N ASN A 32 13.32 -21.85 1.45
CA ASN A 32 13.25 -21.57 0.02
C ASN A 32 11.95 -20.83 -0.38
N THR A 33 11.21 -20.30 0.59
CA THR A 33 9.94 -19.62 0.36
C THR A 33 10.05 -18.14 0.70
N LEU A 34 9.73 -17.27 -0.26
CA LEU A 34 9.46 -15.86 0.01
C LEU A 34 8.02 -15.73 0.54
N VAL A 35 7.87 -15.30 1.80
CA VAL A 35 6.58 -15.02 2.41
C VAL A 35 6.30 -13.53 2.32
N VAL A 36 5.17 -13.16 1.73
CA VAL A 36 4.67 -11.77 1.67
C VAL A 36 3.30 -11.74 2.32
N PHE A 37 3.18 -11.04 3.44
CA PHE A 37 1.91 -10.77 4.12
C PHE A 37 1.53 -9.30 3.92
N THR A 38 0.34 -9.04 3.40
CA THR A 38 -0.14 -7.68 3.12
C THR A 38 -1.66 -7.60 3.15
N SER A 39 -2.20 -6.39 3.11
CA SER A 39 -3.61 -6.10 2.82
C SER A 39 -3.74 -5.26 1.54
N ASP A 40 -4.96 -5.18 0.98
CA ASP A 40 -5.29 -4.30 -0.13
C ASP A 40 -5.26 -2.83 0.30
N GLN A 41 -5.85 -2.52 1.46
CA GLN A 41 -5.93 -1.18 2.04
C GLN A 41 -6.42 -1.21 3.49
N GLY A 42 -6.23 -0.10 4.20
CA GLY A 42 -6.72 0.11 5.56
C GLY A 42 -8.25 0.22 5.69
N PHE A 43 -8.71 0.42 6.92
CA PHE A 43 -10.09 0.76 7.23
C PHE A 43 -10.15 1.75 8.39
N ALA A 44 -10.64 2.96 8.14
CA ALA A 44 -10.52 4.05 9.10
C ALA A 44 -11.35 3.90 10.38
N LEU A 45 -12.35 3.02 10.42
CA LEU A 45 -13.17 2.80 11.62
C LEU A 45 -13.70 4.09 12.28
N GLY A 46 -13.96 5.14 11.49
CA GLY A 46 -14.42 6.45 11.94
C GLY A 46 -13.34 7.52 12.08
N GLU A 47 -12.06 7.20 11.92
CA GLU A 47 -10.98 8.19 11.85
C GLU A 47 -11.23 9.21 10.74
N HIS A 48 -10.97 10.49 11.03
CA HIS A 48 -11.31 11.62 10.16
C HIS A 48 -12.79 11.66 9.72
N GLY A 49 -13.69 11.09 10.52
CA GLY A 49 -15.12 10.98 10.17
C GLY A 49 -15.40 10.02 9.00
N CYS A 50 -14.40 9.23 8.58
CA CYS A 50 -14.49 8.34 7.43
C CYS A 50 -14.76 6.90 7.89
N SER A 51 -15.89 6.34 7.45
CA SER A 51 -16.30 4.94 7.70
C SER A 51 -16.36 4.10 6.43
N ILE A 52 -15.82 4.63 5.33
CA ILE A 52 -15.70 3.99 4.02
C ILE A 52 -14.21 3.79 3.71
N LYS A 53 -13.92 3.13 2.59
CA LYS A 53 -12.59 2.71 2.14
C LYS A 53 -12.07 3.56 0.97
N LEU A 54 -12.34 4.86 0.98
CA LEU A 54 -12.13 5.73 -0.18
C LEU A 54 -11.44 7.06 0.15
N CYS A 55 -11.28 7.39 1.43
CA CYS A 55 -10.68 8.66 1.83
C CYS A 55 -9.14 8.60 1.70
N PRO A 56 -8.46 9.72 1.42
CA PRO A 56 -7.01 9.77 1.20
C PRO A 56 -6.17 9.70 2.48
N TYR A 57 -6.77 9.40 3.64
CA TYR A 57 -6.10 9.38 4.94
C TYR A 57 -5.41 8.04 5.21
N ASP A 58 -4.32 8.04 5.99
CA ASP A 58 -3.49 6.83 6.21
C ASP A 58 -4.31 5.66 6.75
N ALA A 59 -5.27 5.90 7.63
CA ALA A 59 -6.17 4.85 8.15
C ALA A 59 -7.02 4.16 7.06
N ASN A 60 -7.25 4.80 5.91
CA ASN A 60 -7.95 4.22 4.75
C ASN A 60 -7.02 3.50 3.78
N ILE A 61 -5.80 4.03 3.59
CA ILE A 61 -4.93 3.66 2.46
C ILE A 61 -3.70 2.86 2.85
N ALA A 62 -3.26 2.94 4.12
CA ALA A 62 -2.09 2.23 4.59
C ALA A 62 -2.44 0.78 4.90
N SER A 63 -1.68 -0.13 4.30
CA SER A 63 -1.76 -1.57 4.54
C SER A 63 -0.54 -2.05 5.32
N PRO A 64 -0.65 -3.11 6.14
CA PRO A 64 0.53 -3.84 6.59
C PRO A 64 1.27 -4.41 5.37
N LEU A 65 2.60 -4.43 5.43
CA LEU A 65 3.44 -5.18 4.50
C LEU A 65 4.60 -5.80 5.29
N ILE A 66 4.62 -7.12 5.35
CA ILE A 66 5.68 -7.90 5.98
C ILE A 66 6.23 -8.85 4.93
N VAL A 67 7.55 -8.86 4.76
CA VAL A 67 8.24 -9.74 3.83
C VAL A 67 9.30 -10.54 4.59
N SER A 68 9.33 -11.85 4.41
CA SER A 68 10.24 -12.76 5.10
C SER A 68 10.76 -13.83 4.16
N GLN A 69 12.06 -14.10 4.25
CA GLN A 69 12.70 -15.26 3.62
C GLN A 69 13.93 -15.64 4.44
N PRO A 70 13.82 -16.63 5.34
CA PRO A 70 14.90 -17.01 6.23
C PRO A 70 16.21 -17.32 5.49
N GLY A 71 17.32 -16.74 5.96
CA GLY A 71 18.65 -16.89 5.35
C GLY A 71 18.92 -15.98 4.15
N THR A 72 17.91 -15.26 3.63
CA THR A 72 18.07 -14.30 2.52
C THR A 72 17.77 -12.86 2.95
N ILE A 73 16.63 -12.64 3.62
CA ILE A 73 16.19 -11.33 4.09
C ILE A 73 16.53 -11.18 5.58
N PRO A 74 17.20 -10.09 6.02
CA PRO A 74 17.47 -9.84 7.43
C PRO A 74 16.19 -9.75 8.27
N ALA A 75 16.16 -10.45 9.40
CA ALA A 75 15.03 -10.43 10.32
C ALA A 75 15.01 -9.14 11.17
N GLY A 76 13.80 -8.70 11.54
CA GLY A 76 13.60 -7.59 12.49
C GLY A 76 13.89 -6.19 11.94
N ALA A 77 14.22 -6.07 10.66
CA ALA A 77 14.40 -4.78 10.00
C ALA A 77 13.06 -4.05 9.78
N VAL A 78 13.08 -2.72 9.90
CA VAL A 78 11.93 -1.86 9.62
C VAL A 78 12.32 -0.82 8.58
N VAL A 79 11.64 -0.83 7.44
CA VAL A 79 11.81 0.14 6.35
C VAL A 79 10.73 1.21 6.45
N ARG A 80 11.14 2.48 6.61
CA ARG A 80 10.22 3.63 6.67
C ARG A 80 10.00 4.34 5.32
N ARG A 81 10.48 3.75 4.23
CA ARG A 81 10.25 4.25 2.86
C ARG A 81 8.86 3.84 2.40
N SER A 82 8.19 4.74 1.69
CA SER A 82 6.87 4.46 1.11
C SER A 82 7.01 3.52 -0.07
N VAL A 83 6.25 2.43 -0.04
CA VAL A 83 6.01 1.50 -1.15
C VAL A 83 4.52 1.57 -1.51
N ASN A 84 4.15 1.20 -2.73
CA ASN A 84 2.78 1.14 -3.20
C ASN A 84 2.45 -0.26 -3.77
N GLY A 85 1.16 -0.57 -3.94
CA GLY A 85 0.69 -1.89 -4.42
C GLY A 85 1.41 -2.39 -5.70
N PRO A 86 1.56 -1.58 -6.76
CA PRO A 86 2.28 -2.00 -7.97
C PRO A 86 3.74 -2.39 -7.75
N ASP A 87 4.37 -1.85 -6.71
CA ASP A 87 5.76 -2.17 -6.36
C ASP A 87 5.92 -3.61 -5.87
N ILE A 88 4.86 -4.19 -5.27
CA ILE A 88 4.86 -5.60 -4.85
C ILE A 88 5.00 -6.50 -6.09
N THR A 89 4.21 -6.25 -7.14
CA THR A 89 4.30 -7.00 -8.40
C THR A 89 5.69 -6.87 -9.02
N ALA A 90 6.23 -5.64 -9.09
CA ALA A 90 7.57 -5.40 -9.61
C ALA A 90 8.65 -6.16 -8.82
N THR A 91 8.54 -6.18 -7.49
CA THR A 91 9.46 -6.88 -6.60
C THR A 91 9.37 -8.39 -6.73
N LEU A 92 8.17 -8.95 -6.89
CA LEU A 92 8.01 -10.39 -7.12
C LEU A 92 8.61 -10.85 -8.45
N CYS A 93 8.41 -10.07 -9.53
CA CYS A 93 9.01 -10.36 -10.83
C CYS A 93 10.55 -10.29 -10.76
N ASP A 94 11.10 -9.24 -10.16
CA ASP A 94 12.54 -9.09 -9.94
C ASP A 94 13.10 -10.24 -9.09
N HIS A 95 12.43 -10.59 -7.99
CA HIS A 95 12.83 -11.71 -7.14
C HIS A 95 12.82 -13.06 -7.86
N ALA A 96 11.86 -13.28 -8.77
CA ALA A 96 11.73 -14.49 -9.56
C ALA A 96 12.63 -14.51 -10.82
N GLY A 97 13.35 -13.42 -11.12
CA GLY A 97 14.11 -13.29 -12.37
C GLY A 97 13.24 -13.25 -13.63
N VAL A 98 11.98 -12.79 -13.49
CA VAL A 98 11.01 -12.70 -14.59
C VAL A 98 11.05 -11.31 -15.19
N GLU A 99 11.38 -11.21 -16.48
CA GLU A 99 11.23 -9.97 -17.24
C GLU A 99 9.75 -9.72 -17.57
N VAL A 100 9.24 -8.55 -17.18
CA VAL A 100 7.86 -8.15 -17.49
C VAL A 100 7.83 -7.56 -18.90
N PRO A 101 7.04 -8.12 -19.85
CA PRO A 101 7.12 -7.72 -21.25
C PRO A 101 6.35 -6.42 -21.58
N TRP A 102 5.75 -5.78 -20.56
CA TRP A 102 5.06 -4.50 -20.67
C TRP A 102 5.52 -3.53 -19.58
N LYS A 103 5.25 -2.24 -19.79
CA LYS A 103 5.53 -1.22 -18.79
C LYS A 103 4.63 -1.40 -17.57
N ILE A 104 5.22 -1.39 -16.39
CA ILE A 104 4.52 -1.35 -15.11
C ILE A 104 4.87 -0.05 -14.40
N HIS A 105 3.94 0.45 -13.58
CA HIS A 105 4.15 1.66 -12.78
C HIS A 105 4.97 1.40 -11.51
N GLY A 106 5.03 0.13 -11.08
CA GLY A 106 5.76 -0.28 -9.89
C GLY A 106 7.28 -0.34 -10.11
N ARG A 107 8.01 -0.23 -9.02
CA ARG A 107 9.47 -0.37 -8.92
C ARG A 107 9.77 -1.49 -7.93
N SER A 108 10.76 -2.32 -8.22
CA SER A 108 11.20 -3.32 -7.24
C SER A 108 11.80 -2.65 -6.01
N PHE A 109 11.37 -3.07 -4.82
CA PHE A 109 11.98 -2.71 -3.53
C PHE A 109 12.87 -3.84 -2.99
N ARG A 110 13.29 -4.78 -3.83
CA ARG A 110 14.14 -5.92 -3.42
C ARG A 110 15.39 -5.48 -2.67
N ASP A 111 16.04 -4.39 -3.11
CA ASP A 111 17.23 -3.85 -2.45
C ASP A 111 16.93 -3.35 -1.03
N LEU A 112 15.74 -2.78 -0.79
CA LEU A 112 15.31 -2.37 0.55
C LEU A 112 15.07 -3.56 1.48
N LEU A 113 14.76 -4.74 0.93
CA LEU A 113 14.62 -5.97 1.72
C LEU A 113 15.98 -6.47 2.20
N ILE A 114 17.04 -6.27 1.42
CA ILE A 114 18.40 -6.75 1.75
C ILE A 114 19.13 -5.73 2.62
N ASP A 115 19.06 -4.45 2.27
CA ASP A 115 19.64 -3.36 3.03
C ASP A 115 18.63 -2.22 3.23
N PRO A 116 18.00 -2.12 4.41
CA PRO A 116 17.09 -1.04 4.77
C PRO A 116 17.71 0.36 4.68
N ALA A 117 19.04 0.48 4.72
CA ALA A 117 19.77 1.73 4.62
C ALA A 117 20.05 2.15 3.16
N THR A 118 19.72 1.33 2.16
CA THR A 118 19.98 1.58 0.74
C THR A 118 19.58 3.02 0.35
N PRO A 119 20.54 3.89 -0.01
CA PRO A 119 20.27 5.31 -0.27
C PRO A 119 19.66 5.63 -1.63
N ALA A 120 19.69 4.71 -2.61
CA ALA A 120 19.48 5.01 -4.03
C ALA A 120 18.25 4.32 -4.65
N GLY A 121 17.57 5.02 -5.57
CA GLY A 121 16.56 4.45 -6.50
C GLY A 121 15.14 4.31 -5.96
N TYR A 122 14.98 4.07 -4.66
CA TYR A 122 13.68 3.94 -4.01
C TYR A 122 13.36 5.17 -3.16
N GLY A 123 13.10 6.28 -3.85
CA GLY A 123 12.86 7.60 -3.26
C GLY A 123 11.60 8.26 -3.80
N PRO A 124 11.13 9.32 -3.13
CA PRO A 124 9.90 10.01 -3.47
C PRO A 124 9.89 10.60 -4.89
N PRO A 125 8.68 10.86 -5.45
CA PRO A 125 7.38 10.75 -4.80
C PRO A 125 6.70 9.37 -4.96
N MET A 126 5.91 8.96 -3.97
CA MET A 126 4.84 7.96 -4.13
C MET A 126 3.55 8.70 -4.45
N LEU A 127 2.81 8.22 -5.46
CA LEU A 127 1.52 8.76 -5.90
C LEU A 127 0.44 7.71 -5.68
N LEU A 128 -0.69 8.14 -5.11
CA LEU A 128 -1.93 7.38 -5.07
C LEU A 128 -3.07 8.24 -5.59
N THR A 129 -4.02 7.62 -6.29
CA THR A 129 -5.14 8.31 -6.92
C THR A 129 -6.45 7.57 -6.66
N SER A 130 -7.53 8.30 -6.43
CA SER A 130 -8.90 7.77 -6.48
C SER A 130 -9.67 8.49 -7.58
N THR A 131 -10.20 7.71 -8.52
CA THR A 131 -10.84 8.22 -9.75
C THR A 131 -12.26 7.69 -9.90
N GLY A 132 -13.00 7.49 -8.80
CA GLY A 132 -14.43 7.18 -8.84
C GLY A 132 -14.82 5.99 -9.72
N ARG A 133 -13.95 4.96 -9.81
CA ARG A 133 -14.08 3.77 -10.70
C ARG A 133 -13.90 4.05 -12.20
N ALA A 134 -13.35 5.20 -12.59
CA ALA A 134 -12.82 5.43 -13.93
C ALA A 134 -11.37 4.92 -14.03
N TYR A 135 -11.01 4.37 -15.17
CA TYR A 135 -9.69 3.77 -15.41
C TYR A 135 -9.15 4.12 -16.81
N GLY A 136 -7.83 4.04 -16.98
CA GLY A 136 -7.19 4.21 -18.28
C GLY A 136 -7.45 5.60 -18.88
N SER A 137 -7.85 5.65 -20.15
CA SER A 137 -8.12 6.92 -20.84
C SER A 137 -9.31 7.69 -20.24
N ALA A 138 -10.19 7.05 -19.47
CA ALA A 138 -11.30 7.73 -18.81
C ALA A 138 -10.84 8.67 -17.69
N THR A 139 -9.59 8.55 -17.22
CA THR A 139 -9.01 9.45 -16.22
C THR A 139 -8.15 10.55 -16.84
N ALA A 140 -8.22 10.74 -18.17
CA ALA A 140 -7.44 11.77 -18.86
C ALA A 140 -7.93 13.19 -18.57
N ASN A 141 -9.21 13.34 -18.20
CA ASN A 141 -9.81 14.60 -17.81
C ASN A 141 -10.49 14.44 -16.45
N VAL A 142 -10.40 15.47 -15.62
CA VAL A 142 -11.14 15.53 -14.35
C VAL A 142 -12.63 15.72 -14.67
N PRO A 143 -13.55 14.96 -14.03
CA PRO A 143 -14.98 15.14 -14.22
C PRO A 143 -15.45 16.52 -13.79
N ASP A 144 -16.62 16.93 -14.27
CA ASP A 144 -17.29 18.13 -13.78
C ASP A 144 -17.81 17.95 -12.34
N ALA A 145 -18.35 19.03 -11.76
CA ALA A 145 -18.84 19.05 -10.39
C ALA A 145 -20.01 18.09 -10.12
N GLU A 146 -20.76 17.68 -11.15
CA GLU A 146 -21.87 16.73 -11.00
C GLU A 146 -21.33 15.30 -10.84
N HIS A 147 -20.28 14.94 -11.59
CA HIS A 147 -19.78 13.56 -11.68
C HIS A 147 -18.56 13.27 -10.81
N ILE A 148 -17.87 14.30 -10.29
CA ILE A 148 -16.63 14.10 -9.52
C ILE A 148 -16.85 13.33 -8.22
N TYR A 149 -18.08 13.29 -7.68
CA TYR A 149 -18.48 12.62 -6.44
C TYR A 149 -19.23 11.29 -6.64
N ASP A 150 -19.31 10.76 -7.86
CA ASP A 150 -20.15 9.59 -8.23
C ASP A 150 -19.89 8.33 -7.40
N HIS A 151 -18.75 8.26 -6.71
CA HIS A 151 -18.43 7.13 -5.84
C HIS A 151 -18.48 7.47 -4.35
N ALA A 152 -19.60 7.10 -3.72
CA ALA A 152 -19.83 7.19 -2.26
C ALA A 152 -19.68 8.60 -1.68
N GLY A 153 -19.91 9.65 -2.49
CA GLY A 153 -19.80 11.04 -2.06
C GLY A 153 -18.36 11.49 -1.81
N VAL A 154 -17.35 10.73 -2.26
CA VAL A 154 -15.94 11.10 -2.17
C VAL A 154 -15.50 11.62 -3.54
N PRO A 155 -14.93 12.84 -3.62
CA PRO A 155 -14.47 13.38 -4.89
C PRO A 155 -13.24 12.62 -5.37
N TRP A 156 -12.92 12.75 -6.66
CA TRP A 156 -11.60 12.34 -7.15
C TRP A 156 -10.51 13.07 -6.38
N TRP A 157 -9.44 12.37 -6.04
CA TRP A 157 -8.32 12.94 -5.33
C TRP A 157 -7.00 12.32 -5.77
N VAL A 158 -5.93 13.09 -5.59
CA VAL A 158 -4.56 12.64 -5.72
C VAL A 158 -3.82 12.86 -4.40
N MET A 159 -2.95 11.92 -4.06
CA MET A 159 -2.11 11.98 -2.87
C MET A 159 -0.66 11.73 -3.25
N LEU A 160 0.21 12.62 -2.80
CA LEU A 160 1.66 12.50 -2.97
C LEU A 160 2.32 12.34 -1.61
N ARG A 161 3.19 11.35 -1.47
CA ARG A 161 4.08 11.22 -0.31
C ARG A 161 5.52 11.44 -0.73
N ALA A 162 6.14 12.47 -0.15
CA ALA A 162 7.48 12.89 -0.47
C ALA A 162 8.29 13.23 0.77
N GLY A 163 9.26 12.37 1.11
CA GLY A 163 10.05 12.51 2.33
C GLY A 163 9.13 12.46 3.55
N LYS A 164 9.21 13.49 4.40
CA LYS A 164 8.34 13.66 5.56
C LYS A 164 6.96 14.23 5.26
N PHE A 165 6.72 14.68 4.02
CA PHE A 165 5.46 15.33 3.68
C PHE A 165 4.48 14.39 3.01
N LYS A 166 3.21 14.56 3.34
CA LYS A 166 2.08 14.03 2.60
C LYS A 166 1.23 15.19 2.11
N TYR A 167 0.93 15.21 0.83
CA TYR A 167 0.07 16.19 0.18
C TYR A 167 -1.16 15.49 -0.38
N ILE A 168 -2.33 16.06 -0.16
CA ILE A 168 -3.62 15.58 -0.65
C ILE A 168 -4.29 16.71 -1.40
N ARG A 169 -4.77 16.41 -2.61
CA ARG A 169 -5.58 17.33 -3.40
C ARG A 169 -6.84 16.63 -3.86
N CYS A 170 -7.99 17.09 -3.36
CA CYS A 170 -9.27 16.84 -3.99
C CYS A 170 -9.30 17.60 -5.32
N LEU A 171 -9.74 16.95 -6.40
CA LEU A 171 -9.72 17.52 -7.75
C LEU A 171 -10.94 18.41 -8.04
N VAL A 172 -11.56 18.92 -6.99
CA VAL A 172 -12.69 19.85 -7.05
C VAL A 172 -12.12 21.26 -7.09
N GLU A 173 -12.60 22.08 -8.03
CA GLU A 173 -12.08 23.44 -8.20
C GLU A 173 -12.35 24.31 -6.97
N GLY A 174 -11.32 25.01 -6.48
CA GLY A 174 -11.42 25.90 -5.33
C GLY A 174 -11.44 25.22 -3.96
N GLU A 175 -11.42 23.89 -3.90
CA GLU A 175 -11.33 23.16 -2.63
C GLU A 175 -9.96 23.32 -1.97
N THR A 176 -9.94 23.19 -0.64
CA THR A 176 -8.72 23.30 0.15
C THR A 176 -7.81 22.10 -0.12
N GLU A 177 -6.54 22.36 -0.37
CA GLU A 177 -5.51 21.33 -0.47
C GLU A 177 -4.87 21.11 0.91
N GLU A 178 -4.47 19.88 1.20
CA GLU A 178 -3.95 19.51 2.51
C GLU A 178 -2.48 19.12 2.42
N VAL A 179 -1.67 19.63 3.35
CA VAL A 179 -0.26 19.24 3.53
C VAL A 179 -0.06 18.82 4.98
N TYR A 180 0.49 17.63 5.16
CA TYR A 180 0.83 17.06 6.46
C TYR A 180 2.35 16.90 6.56
N ASP A 181 2.93 17.37 7.66
CA ASP A 181 4.27 16.98 8.09
C ASP A 181 4.12 15.73 8.96
N LEU A 182 4.66 14.60 8.51
CA LEU A 182 4.50 13.30 9.18
C LEU A 182 5.47 13.11 10.35
N GLU A 183 6.32 14.08 10.63
CA GLU A 183 7.29 14.06 11.73
C GLU A 183 6.90 14.96 12.92
N THR A 184 5.79 15.72 12.82
CA THR A 184 5.32 16.66 13.86
C THR A 184 3.84 16.47 14.15
#